data_AF-A0A954LK78-F1
#
_entry.id   AF-A0A954LK78-F1
#
_cell.length_a   1.000
_cell.length_b   1.000
_cell.length_c   1.000
_cell.angle_alpha   90.00
_cell.angle_beta   90.00
_cell.angle_gamma   90.00
#
_symmetry.space_group_name_H-M   'P 1'
#
loop_
_entity.id
_entity.type
_entity.pdbx_description
1 polymer ?
#
loop_
_entity_poly.entity_id
_entity_poly.type
_entity_poly.pdbx_seq_one_letter_code
_entity_poly.pdbx_strand_id
1 'polypeptide(L)' 'MFARFLTIAFLLIASLAHAADENFQPLFNGQNLEGWVRVNTAPSTWTVKDEMLICTGKPIGELRTEKMYQNFILEVEWRH' A
#
# COMPACT_ATOMS: atom_id res chain seq x y z
N MET A 1 7.51 -38.36 -10.50
CA MET A 1 8.56 -37.85 -9.59
C MET A 1 9.20 -36.53 -10.05
N PHE A 2 8.53 -35.72 -10.90
CA PHE A 2 9.10 -34.48 -11.49
C PHE A 2 8.32 -33.19 -11.15
N ALA A 3 7.24 -33.26 -10.37
CA ALA A 3 6.36 -32.12 -10.09
C ALA A 3 6.81 -31.24 -8.90
N ARG A 4 7.90 -31.59 -8.19
CA ARG A 4 8.37 -30.85 -7.00
C ARG A 4 9.39 -29.75 -7.30
N PHE A 5 10.03 -29.77 -8.47
CA PHE A 5 11.00 -28.74 -8.86
C PHE A 5 10.34 -27.48 -9.43
N LEU A 6 9.16 -27.62 -10.05
CA LEU A 6 8.45 -26.49 -10.68
C LEU A 6 7.85 -25.51 -9.64
N THR A 7 7.46 -26.01 -8.47
CA THR A 7 6.82 -25.19 -7.42
C THR A 7 7.80 -24.28 -6.69
N ILE A 8 9.06 -24.70 -6.57
CA ILE A 8 10.11 -23.91 -5.87
C ILE A 8 10.56 -22.72 -6.72
N ALA A 9 10.58 -22.87 -8.05
CA ALA A 9 10.94 -21.79 -8.96
C ALA A 9 9.92 -20.62 -8.94
N PHE A 10 8.63 -20.90 -8.75
CA PHE A 10 7.59 -19.86 -8.70
C PHE A 10 7.64 -19.03 -7.40
N LEU A 11 8.05 -19.63 -6.28
CA LEU A 11 8.24 -18.92 -5.01
C LEU A 11 9.45 -17.97 -5.03
N LEU A 12 10.51 -18.30 -5.78
CA LEU A 12 11.72 -17.48 -5.91
C LEU A 12 11.52 -16.22 -6.78
N ILE A 13 10.59 -16.25 -7.74
CA ILE A 13 10.33 -15.12 -8.63
C ILE A 13 9.47 -14.05 -7.92
N ALA A 14 8.57 -14.45 -7.01
CA ALA A 14 7.78 -13.50 -6.21
C ALA A 14 8.65 -12.65 -5.27
N SER A 15 9.76 -13.20 -4.76
CA SER A 15 10.72 -12.46 -3.92
C SER A 15 11.57 -11.42 -4.66
N LEU A 16 11.62 -11.45 -6.00
CA LEU A 16 12.42 -10.50 -6.80
C LEU A 16 11.66 -9.21 -7.15
N ALA A 17 10.35 -9.13 -6.89
CA ALA A 17 9.53 -7.97 -7.23
C ALA A 17 9.60 -6.82 -6.21
N HIS A 18 10.38 -6.94 -5.14
CA HIS A 18 10.48 -5.91 -4.10
C HIS A 18 11.93 -5.42 -3.90
N ALA A 19 12.54 -4.93 -4.97
CA ALA A 19 13.68 -4.04 -4.84
C ALA A 19 13.16 -2.60 -4.71
N ALA A 20 12.49 -2.29 -3.61
CA ALA A 20 12.37 -0.90 -3.17
C ALA A 20 13.80 -0.42 -2.90
N ASP A 21 14.16 0.78 -3.38
CA ASP A 21 15.44 1.41 -3.03
C ASP A 21 15.59 1.37 -1.51
N GLU A 22 16.76 0.93 -1.02
CA GLU A 22 17.02 0.51 0.37
C GLU A 22 16.66 1.57 1.43
N ASN A 23 16.32 2.80 1.01
CA ASN A 23 16.00 3.94 1.85
C ASN A 23 14.50 4.29 1.96
N PHE A 24 13.59 3.65 1.20
CA PHE A 24 12.15 3.93 1.32
C PHE A 24 11.53 3.21 2.51
N GLN A 25 10.63 3.91 3.20
CA GLN A 25 9.85 3.37 4.30
C GLN A 25 8.37 3.28 3.88
N PRO A 26 7.73 2.10 3.96
CA PRO A 26 6.33 1.97 3.60
C PRO A 26 5.43 2.86 4.45
N LEU A 27 4.66 3.74 3.81
CA LEU A 27 3.60 4.52 4.49
C LEU A 27 2.28 3.74 4.58
N PHE A 28 2.05 2.79 3.67
CA PHE A 28 0.86 1.96 3.65
C PHE A 28 1.26 0.49 3.82
N ASN A 29 0.56 -0.21 4.72
CA ASN A 29 0.90 -1.59 5.10
C ASN A 29 0.18 -2.65 4.25
N GLY A 30 -0.60 -2.25 3.23
CA GLY A 30 -1.36 -3.16 2.36
C GLY A 30 -2.61 -3.76 3.01
N GLN A 31 -2.87 -3.54 4.30
CA GLN A 31 -3.87 -4.29 5.05
C GLN A 31 -4.97 -3.41 5.63
N ASN A 32 -4.61 -2.25 6.17
CA ASN A 32 -5.54 -1.37 6.87
C ASN A 32 -5.02 0.09 6.89
N LEU A 33 -5.72 0.96 7.62
CA LEU A 33 -5.39 2.38 7.71
C LEU A 33 -4.60 2.74 8.98
N GLU A 34 -3.89 1.80 9.59
CA GLU A 34 -2.99 2.10 10.70
C GLU A 34 -1.93 3.12 10.26
N GLY A 35 -1.74 4.18 11.07
CA GLY A 35 -0.87 5.29 10.70
C GLY A 35 -1.54 6.35 9.81
N TRP A 36 -2.85 6.24 9.54
CA TRP A 36 -3.61 7.19 8.74
C TRP A 36 -4.82 7.78 9.48
N VAL A 37 -5.07 9.06 9.25
CA VAL A 37 -6.18 9.84 9.81
C VAL A 37 -7.13 10.28 8.70
N ARG A 38 -8.40 9.93 8.86
CA ARG A 38 -9.50 10.46 8.04
C ARG A 38 -9.80 11.89 8.43
N VAL A 39 -9.87 12.79 7.44
CA VAL A 39 -10.21 14.19 7.64
C VAL A 39 -11.46 14.51 6.83
N ASN A 40 -12.54 14.86 7.52
CA ASN A 40 -13.84 15.19 6.92
C ASN A 40 -14.44 14.09 6.03
N THR A 41 -14.11 12.82 6.29
CA THR A 41 -14.61 11.67 5.53
C THR A 41 -15.35 10.68 6.40
N ALA A 42 -16.27 9.92 5.78
CA ALA A 42 -16.95 8.81 6.44
C ALA A 42 -16.01 7.59 6.50
N PRO A 43 -16.24 6.62 7.41
CA PRO A 43 -15.47 5.38 7.44
C PRO A 43 -15.44 4.64 6.09
N SER A 44 -16.52 4.72 5.32
CA SER A 44 -16.67 4.10 4.00
C SER A 44 -15.97 4.85 2.86
N THR A 45 -15.45 6.06 3.08
CA THR A 45 -14.79 6.85 2.02
C THR A 45 -13.42 6.26 1.66
N TRP A 46 -12.73 5.70 2.66
CA TRP A 46 -11.41 5.09 2.52
C TRP A 46 -11.45 3.66 3.04
N THR A 47 -11.17 2.72 2.14
CA THR A 47 -11.18 1.27 2.42
C THR A 47 -9.92 0.63 1.87
N VAL A 48 -9.61 -0.58 2.34
CA VAL A 48 -8.51 -1.37 1.81
C VAL A 48 -9.08 -2.64 1.20
N LYS A 49 -8.68 -2.95 -0.03
CA LYS A 49 -9.06 -4.19 -0.72
C LYS A 49 -7.95 -4.57 -1.70
N ASP A 50 -7.61 -5.86 -1.73
CA ASP A 50 -6.59 -6.39 -2.64
C ASP A 50 -5.27 -5.61 -2.54
N GLU A 51 -4.83 -5.34 -1.31
CA GLU A 51 -3.62 -4.56 -0.99
C GLU A 51 -3.61 -3.12 -1.52
N MET A 52 -4.78 -2.58 -1.86
CA MET A 52 -4.94 -1.24 -2.42
C MET A 52 -5.80 -0.35 -1.52
N LEU A 53 -5.35 0.88 -1.33
CA LEU A 53 -6.14 1.95 -0.71
C LEU A 53 -7.16 2.49 -1.73
N ILE A 54 -8.45 2.40 -1.41
CA ILE A 54 -9.55 2.79 -2.30
C ILE A 54 -10.28 4.00 -1.73
N CYS A 55 -10.44 5.04 -2.55
CA CYS A 55 -11.21 6.24 -2.25
C CYS A 55 -12.51 6.28 -3.06
N THR A 56 -13.65 6.51 -2.41
CA THR A 56 -14.93 6.73 -3.10
C THR A 56 -15.15 8.19 -3.54
N GLY A 57 -14.35 9.12 -3.00
CA GLY A 57 -14.51 10.57 -3.17
C GLY A 57 -15.78 11.15 -2.52
N LYS A 58 -16.51 10.37 -1.70
CA LYS A 58 -17.80 10.77 -1.12
C LYS A 58 -17.87 10.47 0.39
N PRO A 59 -18.13 11.48 1.25
CA PRO A 59 -18.05 12.91 0.95
C PRO A 59 -16.63 13.33 0.55
N ILE A 60 -16.49 14.56 0.02
CA ILE A 60 -15.18 15.15 -0.28
C ILE A 60 -14.43 15.35 1.03
N GLY A 61 -13.19 14.87 1.08
CA GLY A 61 -12.29 15.03 2.20
C GLY A 61 -10.96 14.31 1.92
N GLU A 62 -10.16 14.11 2.95
CA GLU A 62 -8.77 13.69 2.81
C GLU A 62 -8.45 12.48 3.70
N LEU A 63 -7.35 11.81 3.35
CA LEU A 63 -6.64 10.87 4.23
C LEU A 63 -5.20 11.37 4.35
N ARG A 64 -4.70 11.49 5.57
CA ARG A 64 -3.33 11.94 5.85
C ARG A 64 -2.62 10.97 6.77
N THR A 65 -1.29 10.99 6.79
CA THR A 65 -0.52 10.26 7.79
C THR A 65 -0.77 10.83 9.19
N GLU A 66 -0.69 9.97 10.21
CA GLU A 66 -0.66 10.38 11.62
C GLU A 66 0.60 11.19 11.92
N LYS A 67 1.75 10.69 11.46
CA LYS A 67 3.06 11.34 11.61
C LYS A 67 3.21 12.49 10.62
N MET A 68 3.85 13.57 11.08
CA MET A 68 4.28 14.67 10.24
C MET A 68 5.68 14.42 9.68
N TYR A 69 5.87 14.76 8.41
CA TYR A 69 7.15 14.65 7.71
C TYR A 69 7.54 16.01 7.13
N GLN A 70 8.84 16.22 6.99
CA GLN A 70 9.42 17.35 6.27
C GLN A 70 10.59 16.83 5.45
N ASN A 71 10.89 17.47 4.32
CA ASN A 71 12.03 17.13 3.45
C ASN A 71 12.09 15.64 3.09
N PHE A 72 11.15 15.17 2.28
CA PHE A 72 11.05 13.77 1.90
C PHE A 72 10.96 13.60 0.39
N ILE A 73 11.31 12.41 -0.08
CA ILE A 73 10.96 11.90 -1.40
C ILE A 73 9.78 10.94 -1.18
N LEU A 74 8.71 11.12 -1.95
CA LEU A 74 7.51 10.28 -1.90
C LEU A 74 7.31 9.63 -3.26
N GLU A 75 7.14 8.31 -3.23
CA GLU A 75 6.72 7.52 -4.37
C GLU A 75 5.33 6.96 -4.12
N VAL A 76 4.42 7.14 -5.08
CA VAL A 76 3.04 6.68 -5.02
C VAL A 76 2.61 6.21 -6.40
N GLU A 77 2.08 5.00 -6.45
CA GLU A 77 1.30 4.50 -7.59
C GLU A 77 -0.19 4.73 -7.35
N TRP A 78 -0.92 5.06 -8.42
CA TRP A 78 -2.36 5.32 -8.33
C TRP A 78 -3.07 5.02 -9.66
N ARG A 79 -4.38 4.76 -9.59
CA ARG A 79 -5.27 4.60 -10.75
C ARG A 79 -6.68 5.10 -10.44
N HIS A 80 -7.43 5.46 -11.50
CA HIS A 80 -8.87 5.79 -11.42
C HIS A 80 -9.74 4.53 -11.47
#